data_AF-A0A958AYY6-F1
#
_entry.id   AF-A0A958AYY6-F1
#
_cell.length_a   1.000
_cell.length_b   1.000
_cell.length_c   1.000
_cell.angle_alpha   90.00
_cell.angle_beta   90.00
_cell.angle_gamma   90.00
#
_symmetry.space_group_name_H-M   'P 1'
#
loop_
_entity.id
_entity.type
_entity.pdbx_description
1 polymer ?
#
loop_
_entity_poly.entity_id
_entity_poly.type
_entity_poly.pdbx_seq_one_letter_code
_entity_poly.pdbx_strand_id
1 'polypeptide(L)'
;DVLADGPATDKGELALGQNVLVAFMPWQGYNFEDSILVSERIVKEDVYTSVHIEEFECVARDTKLGKEEITKDIPNVGEEALKDLDDAGIVRIGAEVKPGDILVGKITPKGESQLSPEEKLLRAIFGEKAGDVRDSSLKVPPGVSGIVINARIFSRKGTEKDERARTIEDQERAKLERTRDEEVKILRDSFFRKIKKVLTGKTTAGKLVDDKGKVLL
;
A
#
# COMPACT_ATOMS: atom_id res chain seq x y z
N ASP A 1 -33.27 -8.01 1.82
CA ASP A 1 -32.17 -9.00 1.78
C ASP A 1 -30.83 -8.32 1.99
N VAL A 2 -29.97 -9.00 2.76
CA VAL A 2 -28.58 -8.61 2.95
C VAL A 2 -27.81 -8.93 1.67
N LEU A 3 -27.11 -7.94 1.13
CA LEU A 3 -26.38 -8.07 -0.13
C LEU A 3 -24.95 -8.62 0.06
N ALA A 4 -24.33 -8.34 1.20
CA ALA A 4 -22.99 -8.82 1.58
C ALA A 4 -22.82 -8.73 3.10
N ASP A 5 -22.02 -9.63 3.67
CA ASP A 5 -21.62 -9.61 5.07
C ASP A 5 -20.31 -8.83 5.28
N GLY A 6 -20.20 -8.18 6.44
CA GLY A 6 -18.98 -7.49 6.88
C GLY A 6 -18.11 -8.37 7.79
N PRO A 7 -17.02 -7.81 8.35
CA PRO A 7 -16.27 -8.50 9.38
C PRO A 7 -17.17 -8.80 10.59
N ALA A 8 -17.03 -10.01 11.16
CA ALA A 8 -17.80 -10.50 12.30
C ALA A 8 -19.34 -10.50 12.10
N THR A 9 -19.81 -10.77 10.88
CA THR A 9 -21.23 -10.94 10.53
C THR A 9 -21.41 -12.21 9.69
N ASP A 10 -22.48 -12.98 9.92
CA ASP A 10 -22.89 -14.11 9.10
C ASP A 10 -24.39 -13.99 8.75
N LYS A 11 -24.73 -13.94 7.46
CA LYS A 11 -26.11 -13.86 6.96
C LYS A 11 -26.93 -12.71 7.55
N GLY A 12 -26.29 -11.57 7.82
CA GLY A 12 -26.91 -10.41 8.45
C GLY A 12 -27.02 -10.45 9.97
N GLU A 13 -26.52 -11.49 10.63
CA GLU A 13 -26.45 -11.59 12.08
C GLU A 13 -25.03 -11.37 12.61
N LEU A 14 -24.91 -10.79 13.80
CA LEU A 14 -23.62 -10.53 14.42
C LEU A 14 -22.96 -11.84 14.90
N ALA A 15 -21.74 -12.12 14.42
CA ALA A 15 -20.98 -13.33 14.72
C ALA A 15 -19.56 -12.95 15.21
N LEU A 16 -19.45 -12.56 16.48
CA LEU A 16 -18.17 -12.11 17.08
C LEU A 16 -17.15 -13.23 17.32
N GLY A 17 -17.58 -14.50 17.28
CA GLY A 17 -16.74 -15.64 17.61
C GLY A 17 -17.33 -16.96 17.11
N GLN A 18 -16.71 -18.06 17.52
CA GLN A 18 -17.08 -19.40 17.09
C GLN A 18 -17.58 -20.24 18.26
N ASN A 19 -18.63 -21.01 18.03
CA ASN A 19 -19.14 -21.98 19.00
C ASN A 19 -18.24 -23.21 19.00
N VAL A 20 -17.79 -23.65 20.17
CA VAL A 20 -16.93 -24.82 20.34
C VAL A 20 -17.54 -25.80 21.33
N LEU A 21 -17.22 -27.09 21.16
CA LEU A 21 -17.62 -28.12 22.11
C LEU A 21 -16.73 -28.05 23.35
N VAL A 22 -17.34 -27.77 24.51
CA VAL A 22 -16.64 -27.64 25.79
C VAL A 22 -17.00 -28.80 26.71
N ALA A 23 -16.00 -29.38 27.37
CA ALA A 23 -16.18 -30.38 28.42
C ALA A 23 -15.74 -29.80 29.77
N PHE A 24 -16.64 -29.85 30.76
CA PHE A 24 -16.34 -29.43 32.12
C PHE A 24 -15.78 -30.61 32.91
N MET A 25 -14.46 -30.76 32.92
CA MET A 25 -13.75 -31.76 33.74
C MET A 25 -12.35 -31.26 34.11
N PRO A 26 -11.81 -31.64 35.28
CA PRO A 26 -10.40 -31.41 35.58
C PRO A 26 -9.53 -32.26 34.64
N TRP A 27 -8.48 -31.68 34.05
CA TRP A 27 -7.59 -32.39 33.14
C TRP A 27 -6.12 -32.18 33.52
N GLN A 28 -5.59 -33.10 34.32
CA GLN A 28 -4.17 -33.17 34.73
C GLN A 28 -3.57 -31.83 35.24
N GLY A 29 -4.40 -30.92 35.77
CA GLY A 29 -3.96 -29.60 36.22
C GLY A 29 -3.71 -28.57 35.12
N TYR A 30 -3.89 -28.91 33.84
CA TYR A 30 -3.73 -27.95 32.73
C TYR A 30 -4.83 -26.88 32.69
N ASN A 31 -5.97 -27.15 33.31
CA ASN A 31 -7.06 -26.19 33.51
C ASN A 31 -7.14 -25.69 34.95
N PHE A 32 -5.98 -25.47 35.59
CA PHE A 32 -5.91 -24.89 36.93
C PHE A 32 -6.25 -23.40 36.91
N GLU A 33 -6.97 -22.94 37.93
CA GLU A 33 -7.53 -21.57 38.03
C GLU A 33 -8.35 -21.22 36.78
N ASP A 34 -7.91 -20.22 36.01
CA ASP A 34 -8.58 -19.72 34.81
C ASP A 34 -7.91 -20.19 33.51
N SER A 35 -7.03 -21.20 33.60
CA SER A 35 -6.36 -21.75 32.42
C SER A 35 -7.34 -22.54 31.55
N ILE A 36 -7.28 -22.31 30.24
CA ILE A 36 -8.09 -23.01 29.25
C ILE A 36 -7.22 -24.00 28.49
N LEU A 37 -7.59 -25.27 28.53
CA LEU A 37 -6.99 -26.30 27.69
C LEU A 37 -7.70 -26.35 26.33
N VAL A 38 -6.95 -26.10 25.27
CA VAL A 38 -7.45 -26.05 23.89
C VAL A 38 -7.01 -27.30 23.12
N SER A 39 -7.93 -27.89 22.36
CA SER A 39 -7.59 -29.00 21.46
C SER A 39 -6.77 -28.51 20.27
N GLU A 40 -5.74 -29.27 19.88
CA GLU A 40 -4.96 -29.01 18.66
C GLU A 40 -5.83 -28.90 17.40
N ARG A 41 -7.02 -29.53 17.41
CA ARG A 41 -7.99 -29.44 16.34
C ARG A 41 -8.43 -28.00 16.05
N ILE A 42 -8.56 -27.17 17.08
CA ILE A 42 -8.96 -25.76 16.94
C ILE A 42 -7.91 -24.97 16.15
N VAL A 43 -6.64 -25.30 16.33
CA VAL A 43 -5.53 -24.69 15.58
C VAL A 43 -5.50 -25.21 14.14
N LYS A 44 -5.68 -26.52 13.94
CA LYS A 44 -5.69 -27.14 12.60
C LYS A 44 -6.86 -26.67 11.73
N GLU A 45 -7.98 -26.36 12.33
CA GLU A 45 -9.20 -25.88 11.64
C GLU A 45 -9.25 -24.35 11.53
N ASP A 46 -8.19 -23.62 11.94
CA ASP A 46 -8.07 -22.15 11.87
C ASP A 46 -9.24 -21.39 12.51
N VAL A 47 -9.89 -21.98 13.52
CA VAL A 47 -11.16 -21.49 14.11
C VAL A 47 -11.01 -20.09 14.72
N TYR A 48 -9.85 -19.81 15.32
CA TYR A 48 -9.54 -18.53 15.95
C TYR A 48 -8.41 -17.77 15.25
N THR A 49 -8.13 -18.10 13.98
CA THR A 49 -7.13 -17.38 13.18
C THR A 49 -7.68 -16.03 12.74
N SER A 50 -6.97 -14.95 13.06
CA SER A 50 -7.35 -13.57 12.73
C SER A 50 -6.38 -12.93 11.74
N VAL A 51 -6.89 -11.98 10.94
CA VAL A 51 -6.08 -11.18 10.02
C VAL A 51 -5.78 -9.84 10.67
N HIS A 52 -4.50 -9.53 10.84
CA HIS A 52 -4.02 -8.24 11.34
C HIS A 52 -3.36 -7.48 10.20
N ILE A 53 -3.71 -6.20 10.05
CA ILE A 53 -3.13 -5.30 9.05
C ILE A 53 -2.46 -4.17 9.80
N GLU A 54 -1.14 -4.07 9.64
CA GLU A 54 -0.33 -2.99 10.20
C GLU A 54 0.18 -2.08 9.08
N GLU A 55 0.25 -0.77 9.37
CA GLU A 55 0.76 0.24 8.46
C GLU A 55 2.09 0.77 8.99
N PHE A 56 3.11 0.74 8.14
CA PHE A 56 4.43 1.30 8.43
C PHE A 56 4.71 2.48 7.51
N GLU A 57 5.15 3.58 8.11
CA GLU A 57 5.44 4.82 7.39
C GLU A 57 6.93 5.15 7.44
N CYS A 58 7.47 5.57 6.29
CA CYS A 58 8.83 6.09 6.19
C CYS A 58 8.79 7.48 5.54
N VAL A 59 9.49 8.44 6.13
CA VAL A 59 9.58 9.81 5.61
C VAL A 59 11.04 10.14 5.33
N ALA A 60 11.31 10.56 4.10
CA ALA A 60 12.57 11.17 3.69
C ALA A 60 12.50 12.69 3.92
N ARG A 61 13.48 13.24 4.66
CA ARG A 61 13.51 14.67 5.01
C ARG A 61 14.76 15.34 4.45
N ASP A 62 14.65 16.63 4.18
CA ASP A 62 15.82 17.47 3.89
C ASP A 62 16.51 17.80 5.22
N THR A 63 17.75 17.32 5.39
CA THR A 63 18.59 17.66 6.54
C THR A 63 19.58 18.77 6.18
N LYS A 64 20.23 19.36 7.19
CA LYS A 64 21.27 20.39 6.95
C LYS A 64 22.48 19.84 6.17
N LEU A 65 22.73 18.54 6.27
CA LEU A 65 23.89 17.87 5.67
C LEU A 65 23.60 17.38 4.25
N GLY A 66 22.32 17.36 3.85
CA GLY A 66 21.86 16.93 2.54
C GLY A 66 20.45 16.33 2.62
N LYS A 67 19.92 15.98 1.46
CA LYS A 67 18.60 15.36 1.35
C LYS A 67 18.70 13.88 1.68
N GLU A 68 17.76 13.37 2.48
CA GLU A 68 17.58 11.92 2.59
C GLU A 68 16.98 11.41 1.28
N GLU A 69 17.49 10.28 0.80
CA GLU A 69 17.05 9.66 -0.45
C GLU A 69 16.49 8.27 -0.16
N ILE A 70 15.46 7.90 -0.91
CA ILE A 70 14.91 6.54 -0.90
C ILE A 70 15.58 5.82 -2.06
N THR A 71 16.31 4.75 -1.76
CA THR A 71 17.09 4.02 -2.76
C THR A 71 17.35 2.60 -2.32
N LYS A 72 17.57 1.72 -3.29
CA LYS A 72 18.04 0.35 -3.09
C LYS A 72 19.52 0.29 -2.72
N ASP A 73 20.29 1.32 -3.03
CA ASP A 73 21.74 1.38 -2.76
C ASP A 73 22.03 1.74 -1.29
N ILE A 74 22.01 0.72 -0.41
CA ILE A 74 22.19 0.89 1.03
C ILE A 74 23.57 0.35 1.43
N PRO A 75 24.41 1.15 2.10
CA PRO A 75 25.74 0.70 2.51
C PRO A 75 25.66 -0.39 3.57
N ASN A 76 26.59 -1.35 3.52
CA ASN A 76 26.75 -2.43 4.51
C ASN A 76 25.56 -3.41 4.61
N VAL A 77 24.73 -3.50 3.58
CA VAL A 77 23.62 -4.46 3.50
C VAL A 77 23.95 -5.53 2.45
N GLY A 78 23.72 -6.80 2.78
CA GLY A 78 23.95 -7.92 1.86
C GLY A 78 22.88 -8.00 0.76
N GLU A 79 23.23 -8.58 -0.39
CA GLU A 79 22.31 -8.74 -1.53
C GLU A 79 21.01 -9.48 -1.18
N GLU A 80 21.07 -10.40 -0.20
CA GLU A 80 19.90 -11.16 0.26
C GLU A 80 18.80 -10.25 0.82
N ALA A 81 19.17 -9.22 1.59
CA ALA A 81 18.22 -8.27 2.14
C ALA A 81 17.71 -7.24 1.11
N LEU A 82 18.44 -7.05 0.00
CA LEU A 82 18.07 -6.16 -1.10
C LEU A 82 17.21 -6.87 -2.17
N LYS A 83 17.02 -8.19 -2.04
CA LYS A 83 16.34 -9.02 -3.03
C LYS A 83 14.88 -8.64 -3.24
N ASP A 84 14.19 -8.28 -2.17
CA ASP A 84 12.76 -7.92 -2.21
C ASP A 84 12.51 -6.42 -2.45
N LEU A 85 13.57 -5.60 -2.51
CA LEU A 85 13.50 -4.18 -2.86
C LEU A 85 13.50 -4.00 -4.39
N ASP A 86 12.59 -3.16 -4.86
CA ASP A 86 12.55 -2.68 -6.23
C ASP A 86 13.63 -1.63 -6.50
N ASP A 87 13.71 -1.15 -7.75
CA ASP A 87 14.69 -0.14 -8.17
C ASP A 87 14.53 1.21 -7.44
N ALA A 88 13.34 1.49 -6.88
CA ALA A 88 13.08 2.67 -6.08
C ALA A 88 13.45 2.49 -4.59
N GLY A 89 13.89 1.30 -4.17
CA GLY A 89 14.20 1.00 -2.77
C GLY A 89 12.96 0.70 -1.92
N ILE A 90 11.86 0.23 -2.52
CA ILE A 90 10.61 -0.12 -1.84
C ILE A 90 10.35 -1.62 -2.00
N VAL A 91 9.88 -2.26 -0.94
CA VAL A 91 9.51 -3.68 -0.97
C VAL A 91 8.42 -3.97 -2.00
N ARG A 92 8.56 -5.09 -2.72
CA ARG A 92 7.54 -5.55 -3.66
C ARG A 92 6.25 -5.97 -2.94
N ILE A 93 5.11 -5.71 -3.59
CA ILE A 93 3.81 -6.19 -3.12
C ILE A 93 3.78 -7.73 -3.26
N GLY A 94 3.33 -8.43 -2.23
CA GLY A 94 3.35 -9.89 -2.15
C GLY A 94 4.69 -10.47 -1.71
N ALA A 95 5.62 -9.66 -1.18
CA ALA A 95 6.78 -10.19 -0.45
C ALA A 95 6.35 -10.71 0.92
N GLU A 96 6.89 -11.87 1.30
CA GLU A 96 6.82 -12.37 2.67
C GLU A 96 8.01 -11.78 3.42
N VAL A 97 7.73 -11.04 4.48
CA VAL A 97 8.74 -10.29 5.24
C VAL A 97 8.88 -10.85 6.64
N LYS A 98 10.11 -10.86 7.12
CA LYS A 98 10.51 -11.29 8.45
C LYS A 98 11.09 -10.13 9.26
N PRO A 99 11.15 -10.28 10.59
CA PRO A 99 11.84 -9.32 11.43
C PRO A 99 13.24 -8.98 10.92
N GLY A 100 13.53 -7.70 10.73
CA GLY A 100 14.82 -7.20 10.24
C GLY A 100 14.91 -6.99 8.73
N ASP A 101 13.95 -7.47 7.93
CA ASP A 101 13.90 -7.20 6.50
C ASP A 101 13.62 -5.72 6.24
N ILE A 102 14.14 -5.21 5.13
CA ILE A 102 14.02 -3.80 4.75
C ILE A 102 12.72 -3.61 3.96
N LEU A 103 11.82 -2.80 4.50
CA LEU A 103 10.57 -2.41 3.82
C LEU A 103 10.79 -1.23 2.88
N VAL A 104 11.56 -0.24 3.34
CA VAL A 104 11.89 0.96 2.56
C VAL A 104 13.34 1.31 2.80
N GLY A 105 14.16 1.22 1.76
CA GLY A 105 15.55 1.63 1.73
C GLY A 105 15.66 3.14 1.81
N LYS A 106 16.28 3.66 2.88
CA LYS A 106 16.48 5.08 3.08
C LYS A 106 17.91 5.34 3.49
N ILE A 107 18.52 6.32 2.83
CA ILE A 107 19.87 6.79 3.13
C ILE A 107 19.85 8.22 3.63
N THR A 108 20.64 8.50 4.66
CA THR A 108 20.86 9.85 5.17
C THR A 108 22.31 10.25 4.95
N PRO A 109 22.60 11.40 4.30
CA PRO A 109 23.96 11.87 4.17
C PRO A 109 24.57 12.16 5.55
N LYS A 110 25.77 11.63 5.79
CA LYS A 110 26.57 11.88 6.99
C LYS A 110 27.49 13.05 6.74
N GLY A 111 27.73 13.85 7.77
CA GLY A 111 28.84 14.80 7.75
C GLY A 111 30.17 14.07 7.86
N GLU A 112 31.25 14.70 7.42
CA GLU A 112 32.61 14.17 7.60
C GLU A 112 32.91 13.96 9.09
N SER A 113 32.94 12.70 9.51
CA SER A 113 33.41 12.32 10.84
C SER A 113 34.93 12.27 10.84
N GLN A 114 35.56 12.94 11.81
CA GLN A 114 36.99 12.76 12.05
C GLN A 114 37.24 11.33 12.55
N LEU A 115 37.74 10.46 11.67
CA LEU A 115 38.11 9.10 12.01
C LEU A 115 39.32 9.09 12.94
N SER A 116 39.30 8.17 13.91
CA SER A 116 40.44 7.89 14.78
C SER A 116 41.66 7.40 13.97
N PRO A 117 42.90 7.57 14.47
CA PRO A 117 44.09 7.02 13.80
C PRO A 117 43.98 5.52 13.48
N GLU A 118 43.31 4.75 14.35
CA GLU A 118 43.05 3.32 14.20
C GLU A 118 42.10 3.03 13.03
N GLU A 119 40.99 3.75 12.92
CA GLU A 119 40.05 3.63 11.79
C GLU A 119 40.67 4.10 10.47
N LYS A 120 41.53 5.13 10.52
CA LYS A 120 42.30 5.59 9.35
C LYS A 120 43.25 4.50 8.85
N LEU A 121 43.94 3.82 9.77
CA LEU A 121 44.82 2.71 9.43
C LEU A 121 44.02 1.55 8.84
N LEU A 122 42.92 1.17 9.48
CA LEU A 122 42.06 0.08 9.02
C LEU A 122 41.50 0.37 7.62
N ARG A 123 41.05 1.61 7.38
CA ARG A 123 40.61 2.08 6.07
C ARG A 123 41.71 2.05 5.01
N ALA A 124 42.95 2.38 5.38
CA ALA A 124 44.10 2.33 4.47
C ALA A 124 44.47 0.88 4.08
N ILE A 125 44.28 -0.08 4.99
CA ILE A 125 44.56 -1.50 4.74
C ILE A 125 43.45 -2.14 3.89
N PHE A 126 42.18 -1.93 4.24
CA PHE A 126 41.05 -2.57 3.56
C PHE A 126 40.55 -1.82 2.32
N GLY A 127 41.00 -0.57 2.12
CA GLY A 127 40.59 0.25 0.97
C GLY A 127 39.09 0.58 0.95
N GLU A 128 38.38 0.35 2.06
CA GLU A 128 36.96 0.66 2.15
C GLU A 128 36.75 2.18 1.97
N LYS A 129 36.00 2.55 0.94
CA LYS A 129 35.49 3.92 0.83
C LYS A 129 34.51 4.10 1.99
N ALA A 130 34.74 5.11 2.83
CA ALA A 130 33.72 5.48 3.79
C ALA A 130 32.46 5.82 3.00
N GLY A 131 31.36 5.11 3.28
CA GLY A 131 30.07 5.54 2.80
C GLY A 131 29.77 6.89 3.43
N ASP A 132 29.73 7.94 2.63
CA ASP A 132 29.29 9.28 3.04
C ASP A 132 27.78 9.29 3.43
N VAL A 133 27.14 8.13 3.39
CA VAL A 133 25.74 7.89 3.66
C VAL A 133 25.56 6.89 4.81
N ARG A 134 24.49 7.07 5.59
CA ARG A 134 24.04 6.17 6.64
C ARG A 134 22.79 5.43 6.19
N ASP A 135 22.72 4.14 6.48
CA ASP A 135 21.45 3.40 6.48
C ASP A 135 20.50 3.99 7.55
N SER A 136 19.38 4.56 7.10
CA SER A 136 18.25 5.01 7.91
C SER A 136 16.94 4.37 7.45
N SER A 137 17.04 3.20 6.83
CA SER A 137 15.95 2.43 6.23
C SER A 137 14.92 1.99 7.26
N LEU A 138 13.68 1.83 6.79
CA LEU A 138 12.59 1.25 7.55
C LEU A 138 12.71 -0.28 7.51
N LYS A 139 12.88 -0.90 8.68
CA LYS A 139 12.97 -2.35 8.84
C LYS A 139 11.74 -2.88 9.58
N VAL A 140 11.38 -4.13 9.32
CA VAL A 140 10.28 -4.81 10.02
C VAL A 140 10.62 -4.93 11.51
N PRO A 141 9.74 -4.48 12.44
CA PRO A 141 9.96 -4.62 13.87
C PRO A 141 10.13 -6.09 14.32
N PRO A 142 10.86 -6.33 15.41
CA PRO A 142 10.97 -7.67 15.98
C PRO A 142 9.60 -8.20 16.40
N GLY A 143 9.29 -9.45 16.02
CA GLY A 143 8.04 -10.13 16.38
C GLY A 143 6.91 -9.98 15.35
N VAL A 144 7.09 -9.17 14.31
CA VAL A 144 6.13 -9.05 13.21
C VAL A 144 6.64 -9.81 11.99
N SER A 145 5.78 -10.64 11.40
CA SER A 145 6.00 -11.33 10.13
C SER A 145 4.71 -11.36 9.35
N GLY A 146 4.78 -11.24 8.03
CA GLY A 146 3.58 -11.22 7.22
C GLY A 146 3.86 -10.97 5.75
N ILE A 147 2.78 -10.67 5.01
CA ILE A 147 2.85 -10.42 3.57
C ILE A 147 2.54 -8.95 3.31
N VAL A 148 3.36 -8.30 2.49
CA VAL A 148 3.12 -6.92 2.07
C VAL A 148 1.92 -6.88 1.13
N ILE A 149 0.80 -6.32 1.58
CA ILE A 149 -0.43 -6.20 0.79
C ILE A 149 -0.46 -4.97 -0.12
N ASN A 150 0.17 -3.87 0.30
CA ASN A 150 0.09 -2.58 -0.39
C ASN A 150 1.30 -1.71 -0.04
N ALA A 151 1.74 -0.90 -1.01
CA ALA A 151 2.75 0.14 -0.82
C ALA A 151 2.28 1.41 -1.55
N ARG A 152 2.29 2.54 -0.84
CA ARG A 152 1.89 3.85 -1.39
C ARG A 152 3.04 4.83 -1.27
N ILE A 153 3.25 5.60 -2.33
CA ILE A 153 4.32 6.61 -2.41
C ILE A 153 3.67 7.98 -2.49
N PHE A 154 4.01 8.86 -1.54
CA PHE A 154 3.59 10.25 -1.56
C PHE A 154 4.77 11.13 -1.93
N SER A 155 4.74 11.73 -3.13
CA SER A 155 5.74 12.70 -3.57
C SER A 155 5.23 14.13 -3.41
N ARG A 156 6.11 15.04 -2.98
CA ARG A 156 5.79 16.48 -2.93
C ARG A 156 5.73 17.02 -4.37
N LYS A 157 4.74 17.88 -4.69
CA LYS A 157 4.67 18.53 -6.01
C LYS A 157 5.95 19.33 -6.27
N GLY A 158 6.75 18.90 -7.25
CA GLY A 158 7.96 19.60 -7.72
C GLY A 158 9.27 18.82 -7.60
N THR A 159 9.29 17.64 -6.98
CA THR A 159 10.46 16.73 -7.00
C THR A 159 10.46 15.87 -8.27
N GLU A 160 11.64 15.45 -8.76
CA GLU A 160 11.72 14.46 -9.84
C GLU A 160 10.99 13.19 -9.40
N LYS A 161 9.93 12.85 -10.14
CA LYS A 161 9.12 11.66 -9.86
C LYS A 161 9.79 10.44 -10.50
N ASP A 162 9.98 9.40 -9.70
CA ASP A 162 10.45 8.08 -10.14
C ASP A 162 9.52 7.47 -11.20
N GLU A 163 10.06 6.61 -12.06
CA GLU A 163 9.31 5.98 -13.16
C GLU A 163 8.09 5.20 -12.66
N ARG A 164 8.20 4.54 -11.50
CA ARG A 164 7.08 3.82 -10.88
C ARG A 164 5.96 4.78 -10.45
N ALA A 165 6.31 5.91 -9.84
CA ALA A 165 5.34 6.92 -9.43
C ALA A 165 4.61 7.52 -10.64
N ARG A 166 5.33 7.76 -11.75
CA ARG A 166 4.72 8.21 -13.02
C ARG A 166 3.76 7.17 -13.58
N THR A 167 4.17 5.90 -13.59
CA THR A 167 3.34 4.80 -14.12
C THR A 167 2.04 4.65 -13.35
N ILE A 168 2.08 4.74 -12.02
CA ILE A 168 0.89 4.67 -11.16
C ILE A 168 -0.04 5.86 -11.43
N GLU A 169 0.52 7.07 -11.51
CA GLU A 169 -0.25 8.29 -11.75
C GLU A 169 -0.90 8.28 -13.14
N ASP A 170 -0.20 7.80 -14.17
CA ASP A 170 -0.73 7.66 -15.52
C ASP A 170 -1.86 6.61 -15.58
N GLN A 171 -1.72 5.50 -14.86
CA GLN A 171 -2.77 4.48 -14.74
C GLN A 171 -4.01 5.03 -14.03
N GLU A 172 -3.83 5.73 -12.91
CA GLU A 172 -4.93 6.38 -12.18
C GLU A 172 -5.60 7.45 -13.04
N ARG A 173 -4.82 8.26 -13.75
CA ARG A 173 -5.33 9.30 -14.65
C ARG A 173 -6.13 8.68 -15.80
N ALA A 174 -5.62 7.62 -16.42
CA ALA A 174 -6.33 6.92 -17.48
C ALA A 174 -7.65 6.31 -16.98
N LYS A 175 -7.66 5.79 -15.74
CA LYS A 175 -8.88 5.26 -15.11
C LYS A 175 -9.89 6.37 -14.85
N LEU A 176 -9.46 7.50 -14.30
CA LEU A 176 -10.29 8.68 -14.07
C LEU A 176 -10.87 9.25 -15.37
N GLU A 177 -10.06 9.33 -16.44
CA GLU A 177 -10.52 9.82 -17.75
C GLU A 177 -11.58 8.90 -18.36
N ARG A 178 -11.41 7.57 -18.26
CA ARG A 178 -12.43 6.61 -18.70
C ARG A 178 -13.74 6.77 -17.94
N THR A 179 -13.69 6.84 -16.61
CA THR A 179 -14.90 7.03 -15.78
C THR A 179 -15.59 8.35 -16.12
N ARG A 180 -14.83 9.45 -16.27
CA ARG A 180 -15.37 10.74 -16.68
C ARG A 180 -16.08 10.66 -18.02
N ASP A 181 -15.47 10.01 -19.01
CA ASP A 181 -16.04 9.93 -20.36
C ASP A 181 -17.33 9.09 -20.38
N GLU A 182 -17.39 8.03 -19.59
CA GLU A 182 -18.61 7.24 -19.38
C GLU A 182 -19.70 8.07 -18.70
N GLU A 183 -19.39 8.81 -17.63
CA GLU A 183 -20.35 9.69 -16.95
C GLU A 183 -20.90 10.77 -17.88
N VAL A 184 -20.03 11.44 -18.65
CA VAL A 184 -20.43 12.46 -19.62
C VAL A 184 -21.35 11.87 -20.69
N LYS A 185 -21.07 10.64 -21.14
CA LYS A 185 -21.91 9.93 -22.11
C LYS A 185 -23.29 9.63 -21.54
N ILE A 186 -23.35 9.06 -20.33
CA ILE A 186 -24.63 8.76 -19.65
C ILE A 186 -25.43 10.05 -19.43
N LEU A 187 -24.77 11.13 -19.02
CA LEU A 187 -25.41 12.43 -18.79
C LEU A 187 -25.96 13.00 -20.10
N ARG A 188 -25.20 12.97 -21.20
CA ARG A 188 -25.69 13.37 -22.53
C ARG A 188 -26.89 12.56 -22.95
N ASP A 189 -26.84 11.23 -22.83
CA ASP A 189 -27.93 10.35 -23.25
C ASP A 189 -29.21 10.58 -22.42
N SER A 190 -29.05 10.88 -21.13
CA SER A 190 -30.15 11.25 -20.23
C SER A 190 -30.72 12.63 -20.58
N PHE A 191 -29.85 13.60 -20.86
CA PHE A 191 -30.22 14.95 -21.27
C PHE A 191 -30.99 14.94 -22.60
N PHE A 192 -30.46 14.27 -23.63
CA PHE A 192 -31.13 14.13 -24.92
C PHE A 192 -32.45 13.36 -24.80
N ARG A 193 -32.56 12.34 -23.93
CA ARG A 193 -33.85 11.67 -23.64
C ARG A 193 -34.87 12.63 -23.05
N LYS A 194 -34.48 13.46 -22.06
CA LYS A 194 -35.37 14.45 -21.44
C LYS A 194 -35.80 15.52 -22.44
N ILE A 195 -34.85 16.07 -23.21
CA ILE A 195 -35.14 17.05 -24.26
C ILE A 195 -36.06 16.46 -25.32
N LYS A 196 -35.77 15.25 -25.82
CA LYS A 196 -36.60 14.57 -26.82
C LYS A 196 -38.04 14.47 -26.35
N LYS A 197 -38.28 14.09 -25.09
CA LYS A 197 -39.63 14.00 -24.49
C LYS A 197 -40.37 15.34 -24.50
N VAL A 198 -39.67 16.45 -24.22
CA VAL A 198 -40.25 17.81 -24.19
C VAL A 198 -40.49 18.37 -25.60
N LEU A 199 -39.64 18.00 -26.56
CA LEU A 199 -39.71 18.50 -27.94
C LEU A 199 -40.61 17.67 -28.85
N THR A 200 -40.93 16.41 -28.52
CA THR A 200 -41.91 15.62 -29.27
C THR A 200 -43.26 16.32 -29.35
N GLY A 201 -43.69 16.67 -30.56
CA GLY A 201 -44.99 17.29 -30.82
C GLY A 201 -45.02 18.81 -30.81
N LYS A 202 -43.88 19.49 -30.62
CA LYS A 202 -43.79 20.96 -30.75
C LYS A 202 -43.38 21.36 -32.17
N THR A 203 -44.10 22.31 -32.76
CA THR A 203 -43.76 22.94 -34.03
C THR A 203 -42.77 24.10 -33.82
N THR A 204 -41.77 24.19 -34.68
CA THR A 204 -40.77 25.25 -34.65
C THR A 204 -41.35 26.53 -35.27
N ALA A 205 -41.15 27.67 -34.62
CA ALA A 205 -41.60 28.97 -35.13
C ALA A 205 -40.73 29.50 -36.29
N GLY A 206 -39.56 28.89 -36.52
CA GLY A 206 -38.63 29.23 -37.60
C GLY A 206 -37.91 27.99 -38.14
N LYS A 207 -37.25 28.14 -39.28
CA LYS A 207 -36.45 27.08 -39.92
C LYS A 207 -35.33 26.65 -38.99
N LEU A 208 -35.23 25.36 -38.71
CA LEU A 208 -34.18 24.79 -37.88
C LEU A 208 -33.02 24.40 -38.81
N VAL A 209 -31.85 24.98 -38.59
CA VAL A 209 -30.68 24.82 -39.46
C VAL A 209 -29.55 24.21 -38.66
N ASP A 210 -28.90 23.20 -39.22
CA ASP A 210 -27.69 22.59 -38.68
C ASP A 210 -26.51 23.57 -38.70
N ASP A 211 -25.45 23.27 -37.94
CA ASP A 211 -24.21 24.07 -37.86
C ASP A 211 -23.51 24.23 -39.22
N LYS A 212 -23.89 23.39 -40.20
CA LYS A 212 -23.42 23.41 -41.60
C LYS A 212 -24.38 24.10 -42.57
N GLY A 213 -25.38 24.84 -42.08
CA GLY A 213 -26.33 25.58 -42.92
C GLY A 213 -27.41 24.72 -43.59
N LYS A 214 -27.52 23.44 -43.25
CA LYS A 214 -28.54 22.53 -43.81
C LYS A 214 -29.81 22.60 -42.97
N VAL A 215 -30.95 22.87 -43.61
CA VAL A 215 -32.26 22.91 -42.92
C VAL A 215 -32.65 21.48 -42.50
N LEU A 216 -32.88 21.30 -41.20
CA LEU A 216 -33.24 20.04 -40.56
C LEU A 216 -34.75 19.90 -40.36
N LEU A 217 -35.47 21.00 -40.10
CA LEU A 217 -36.92 21.10 -39.93
C LEU A 217 -37.43 22.47 -40.40
#